data_AF-A0A8H5ZZR5-F1
#
_entry.id   AF-A0A8H5ZZR5-F1
#
_cell.length_a   1.000
_cell.length_b   1.000
_cell.length_c   1.000
_cell.angle_alpha   90.00
_cell.angle_beta   90.00
_cell.angle_gamma   90.00
#
_symmetry.space_group_name_H-M   'P 1'
#
loop_
_entity.id
_entity.type
_entity.pdbx_description
1 polymer ?
#
loop_
_entity_poly.entity_id
_entity_poly.type
_entity_poly.pdbx_seq_one_letter_code
_entity_poly.pdbx_strand_id
1 'polypeptide(L)'
;MQQLPGPMLEILRYFNTTVQLDAGVRLVSGQVHKKDSEWHLCHSSCELLDAGKLSAWLSEIKTWLDSNKNDVVTLLLVNSDDASASDLHSQFKAAGLVDYAYTPSSQTSAPSSWPTLQELINKGTRLVTFVSSLDASKNTVAPYLMDEFTYIWENPYDVTTPSNFSCNPERPSSLKNDLSAALSSNRLPFMNHFLYQTVLSLEYPNSSYVSTTNAPSGGTGNLGDAASKCKQAYSRQPTFILVDFFDKGPAIKTVDNLNGVTNAVGRTNTTAASQTSSASTYSNVFKGLVQLVQQAQLGSSPSMGEWVWAGGDWGSLLGGGITL
;
A
#
# COMPACT_ATOMS: atom_id res chain seq x y z
N MET A 1 -34.44 16.45 -4.55
CA MET A 1 -33.63 17.64 -4.19
C MET A 1 -32.62 17.17 -3.15
N GLN A 2 -31.50 16.50 -3.45
CA GLN A 2 -30.35 16.80 -4.31
C GLN A 2 -29.71 18.17 -4.02
N GLN A 3 -28.56 18.15 -3.34
CA GLN A 3 -27.26 18.56 -3.90
C GLN A 3 -26.12 18.17 -2.95
N LEU A 4 -25.17 17.37 -3.46
CA LEU A 4 -23.83 17.16 -2.88
C LEU A 4 -22.97 18.41 -3.16
N PRO A 5 -22.05 18.77 -2.26
CA PRO A 5 -20.82 19.42 -2.71
C PRO A 5 -19.55 18.88 -2.02
N GLY A 6 -18.59 18.44 -2.85
CA GLY A 6 -17.15 18.67 -2.62
C GLY A 6 -16.39 17.62 -1.82
N PRO A 7 -15.05 17.61 -1.95
CA PRO A 7 -14.24 16.43 -2.25
C PRO A 7 -13.92 15.64 -0.98
N MET A 8 -14.52 14.46 -0.84
CA MET A 8 -14.22 13.55 0.25
C MET A 8 -14.04 12.14 -0.31
N LEU A 9 -13.22 12.06 -1.36
CA LEU A 9 -12.82 10.84 -2.05
C LEU A 9 -11.32 10.89 -2.36
N GLU A 10 -10.52 11.42 -1.43
CA GLU A 10 -9.07 11.22 -1.41
C GLU A 10 -8.78 9.83 -0.84
N ILE A 11 -9.15 8.79 -1.58
CA ILE A 11 -9.11 7.43 -1.07
C ILE A 11 -7.67 6.91 -1.11
N LEU A 12 -7.03 6.96 0.06
CA LEU A 12 -5.89 6.18 0.54
C LEU A 12 -4.54 6.27 -0.20
N ARG A 13 -4.48 6.78 -1.43
CA ARG A 13 -3.23 6.92 -2.20
C ARG A 13 -3.27 8.16 -3.09
N TYR A 14 -2.38 9.10 -2.84
CA TYR A 14 -2.11 10.19 -3.79
C TYR A 14 -1.22 9.76 -4.96
N PHE A 15 -0.59 8.58 -4.86
CA PHE A 15 0.45 8.14 -5.81
C PHE A 15 0.26 6.70 -6.26
N ASN A 16 0.52 6.47 -7.55
CA ASN A 16 0.58 5.13 -8.12
C ASN A 16 1.65 4.28 -7.39
N THR A 17 1.44 2.97 -7.33
CA THR A 17 2.30 1.99 -6.66
C THR A 17 3.76 2.09 -7.10
N THR A 18 4.06 2.28 -8.39
CA THR A 18 5.44 2.44 -8.86
C THR A 18 6.13 3.67 -8.25
N VAL A 19 5.42 4.77 -8.05
CA VAL A 19 5.94 5.97 -7.38
C VAL A 19 6.24 5.69 -5.90
N GLN A 20 5.40 4.91 -5.23
CA GLN A 20 5.65 4.48 -3.85
C GLN A 20 6.94 3.64 -3.78
N LEU A 21 7.07 2.67 -4.69
CA LEU A 21 8.25 1.81 -4.78
C LEU A 21 9.52 2.62 -5.09
N ASP A 22 9.46 3.56 -6.04
CA ASP A 22 10.56 4.49 -6.34
C ASP A 22 10.92 5.37 -5.14
N ALA A 23 9.95 5.74 -4.29
CA ALA A 23 10.18 6.53 -3.09
C ALA A 23 10.77 5.74 -1.91
N GLY A 24 10.90 4.42 -2.05
CA GLY A 24 11.47 3.55 -1.02
C GLY A 24 10.45 2.70 -0.24
N VAL A 25 9.16 2.76 -0.59
CA VAL A 25 8.16 1.82 -0.05
C VAL A 25 8.49 0.41 -0.55
N ARG A 26 8.41 -0.59 0.33
CA ARG A 26 8.69 -1.99 0.00
C ARG A 26 7.59 -2.97 0.41
N LEU A 27 6.53 -2.49 1.06
CA LEU A 27 5.27 -3.20 1.18
C LEU A 27 4.17 -2.39 0.50
N VAL A 28 3.44 -3.00 -0.42
CA VAL A 28 2.27 -2.41 -1.06
C VAL A 28 1.06 -3.29 -0.75
N SER A 29 -0.04 -2.68 -0.35
CA SER A 29 -1.28 -3.38 -0.04
C SER A 29 -2.31 -3.20 -1.17
N GLY A 30 -3.39 -3.96 -1.21
CA GLY A 30 -4.51 -3.78 -2.12
C GLY A 30 -5.73 -4.59 -1.68
N GLN A 31 -6.91 -3.97 -1.64
CA GLN A 31 -8.16 -4.65 -1.34
C GLN A 31 -8.74 -5.27 -2.60
N VAL A 32 -8.99 -6.57 -2.58
CA VAL A 32 -9.44 -7.36 -3.72
C VAL A 32 -10.93 -7.63 -3.59
N HIS A 33 -11.67 -7.28 -4.63
CA HIS A 33 -13.11 -7.50 -4.74
C HIS A 33 -13.47 -8.11 -6.10
N LYS A 34 -14.59 -8.83 -6.16
CA LYS A 34 -15.10 -9.43 -7.40
C LYS A 34 -16.14 -8.52 -8.03
N LYS A 35 -15.91 -8.10 -9.27
CA LYS A 35 -16.85 -7.29 -10.07
C LYS A 35 -16.98 -7.87 -11.46
N ASP A 36 -18.20 -8.14 -11.90
CA ASP A 36 -18.52 -8.64 -13.24
C ASP A 36 -17.72 -9.90 -13.64
N SER A 37 -17.47 -10.80 -12.68
CA SER A 37 -16.62 -12.01 -12.81
C SER A 37 -15.11 -11.77 -12.94
N GLU A 38 -14.64 -10.53 -12.79
CA GLU A 38 -13.23 -10.16 -12.74
C GLU A 38 -12.82 -9.75 -11.33
N TRP A 39 -11.52 -9.87 -11.02
CA TRP A 39 -10.95 -9.44 -9.75
C TRP A 39 -10.37 -8.04 -9.88
N HIS A 40 -10.84 -7.13 -9.04
CA HIS A 40 -10.54 -5.70 -9.06
C HIS A 40 -9.94 -5.24 -7.74
N LEU A 41 -9.26 -4.09 -7.80
CA LEU A 41 -8.82 -3.37 -6.62
C LEU A 41 -9.86 -2.31 -6.26
N CYS A 42 -10.52 -2.47 -5.12
CA CYS A 42 -11.61 -1.58 -4.73
C CYS A 42 -11.51 -1.19 -3.25
N HIS A 43 -12.05 -0.04 -2.88
CA HIS A 43 -12.13 0.37 -1.47
C HIS A 43 -13.54 0.15 -0.94
N SER A 44 -13.71 -0.85 -0.06
CA SER A 44 -14.99 -1.33 0.45
C SER A 44 -15.93 -1.96 -0.60
N SER A 45 -16.13 -1.31 -1.75
CA SER A 45 -16.83 -1.87 -2.91
C SER A 45 -16.36 -1.24 -4.22
N CYS A 46 -16.49 -1.97 -5.32
CA CYS A 46 -16.13 -1.48 -6.65
C CYS A 46 -17.14 -0.48 -7.24
N GLU A 47 -18.28 -0.26 -6.57
CA GLU A 47 -19.23 0.81 -6.94
C GLU A 47 -18.78 2.17 -6.39
N LEU A 48 -18.05 2.16 -5.27
CA LEU A 48 -17.55 3.37 -4.63
C LEU A 48 -16.24 3.83 -5.24
N LEU A 49 -15.27 2.92 -5.34
CA LEU A 49 -13.99 3.19 -5.99
C LEU A 49 -13.43 1.90 -6.58
N ASP A 50 -13.30 1.89 -7.91
CA ASP A 50 -12.66 0.83 -8.69
C ASP A 50 -11.34 1.36 -9.25
N ALA A 51 -10.22 0.87 -8.69
CA ALA A 51 -8.87 1.19 -9.13
C ALA A 51 -8.38 0.29 -10.27
N GLY A 52 -9.27 -0.52 -10.86
CA GLY A 52 -9.01 -1.37 -12.01
C GLY A 52 -8.70 -2.83 -11.64
N LYS A 53 -8.35 -3.61 -12.67
CA LYS A 53 -8.13 -5.06 -12.56
C LYS A 53 -6.92 -5.37 -11.68
N LEU A 54 -7.05 -6.38 -10.84
CA LEU A 54 -5.95 -6.91 -10.02
C LEU A 54 -4.75 -7.32 -10.88
N SER A 55 -4.99 -8.03 -11.99
CA SER A 55 -3.92 -8.44 -12.92
C SER A 55 -3.18 -7.27 -13.57
N ALA A 56 -3.85 -6.14 -13.83
CA ALA A 56 -3.20 -4.95 -14.37
C ALA A 56 -2.24 -4.33 -13.35
N TRP A 57 -2.70 -4.14 -12.11
CA TRP A 57 -1.86 -3.62 -11.02
C TRP A 57 -0.68 -4.54 -10.68
N LEU A 58 -0.90 -5.86 -10.68
CA LEU A 58 0.18 -6.84 -10.54
C LEU A 58 1.19 -6.74 -11.68
N SER A 59 0.75 -6.45 -12.91
CA SER A 59 1.64 -6.26 -14.07
C SER A 59 2.51 -5.01 -13.90
N GLU A 60 2.00 -3.93 -13.31
CA GLU A 60 2.81 -2.74 -12.99
C GLU A 60 3.93 -3.07 -12.00
N ILE A 61 3.63 -3.87 -10.97
CA ILE A 61 4.63 -4.35 -10.00
C ILE A 61 5.67 -5.24 -10.71
N LYS A 62 5.24 -6.11 -11.63
CA LYS A 62 6.15 -6.93 -12.45
C LYS A 62 7.11 -6.07 -13.25
N THR A 63 6.60 -5.08 -13.99
CA THR A 63 7.41 -4.16 -14.79
C THR A 63 8.40 -3.38 -13.92
N TRP A 64 7.98 -2.97 -12.73
CA TRP A 64 8.88 -2.32 -11.77
C TRP A 64 9.99 -3.28 -11.30
N LEU A 65 9.65 -4.52 -10.91
CA LEU A 65 10.63 -5.53 -10.49
C LEU A 65 11.59 -5.92 -11.62
N ASP A 66 11.16 -5.91 -12.88
CA ASP A 66 12.02 -6.15 -14.05
C ASP A 66 13.12 -5.09 -14.17
N SER A 67 12.75 -3.84 -13.90
CA SER A 67 13.63 -2.68 -13.98
C SER A 67 14.53 -2.53 -12.74
N ASN A 68 14.13 -3.11 -11.60
CA ASN A 68 14.78 -2.98 -10.30
C ASN A 68 15.24 -4.34 -9.76
N LYS A 69 16.30 -4.90 -10.35
CA LYS A 69 16.75 -6.29 -10.11
C LYS A 69 17.25 -6.57 -8.69
N ASN A 70 17.66 -5.52 -7.95
CA ASN A 70 18.18 -5.63 -6.59
C ASN A 70 17.12 -5.35 -5.53
N ASP A 71 15.86 -5.20 -5.93
CA ASP A 71 14.76 -4.89 -5.02
C ASP A 71 13.86 -6.10 -4.79
N VAL A 72 13.35 -6.17 -3.56
CA VAL A 72 12.35 -7.14 -3.10
C VAL A 72 11.10 -6.37 -2.71
N VAL A 73 9.94 -6.81 -3.20
CA VAL A 73 8.64 -6.22 -2.89
C VAL A 73 7.83 -7.19 -2.06
N THR A 74 7.22 -6.69 -0.98
CA THR A 74 6.16 -7.38 -0.28
C THR A 74 4.81 -6.87 -0.76
N LEU A 75 3.91 -7.81 -1.04
CA LEU A 75 2.55 -7.56 -1.47
C LEU A 75 1.59 -8.07 -0.39
N LEU A 76 0.65 -7.24 0.04
CA LEU A 76 -0.47 -7.64 0.90
C LEU A 76 -1.78 -7.50 0.13
N LEU A 77 -2.50 -8.61 -0.05
CA LEU A 77 -3.84 -8.60 -0.63
C LEU A 77 -4.87 -8.72 0.50
N VAL A 78 -5.66 -7.68 0.71
CA VAL A 78 -6.82 -7.75 1.59
C VAL A 78 -7.95 -8.43 0.80
N ASN A 79 -8.20 -9.71 1.09
CA ASN A 79 -9.09 -10.56 0.33
C ASN A 79 -10.53 -10.43 0.84
N SER A 80 -11.23 -9.38 0.39
CA SER A 80 -12.54 -8.99 0.95
C SER A 80 -13.69 -9.91 0.53
N ASP A 81 -13.60 -10.52 -0.65
CA ASP A 81 -14.67 -11.33 -1.26
C ASP A 81 -14.28 -12.82 -1.39
N ASP A 82 -13.41 -13.31 -0.49
CA ASP A 82 -12.99 -14.72 -0.38
C ASP A 82 -12.50 -15.34 -1.71
N ALA A 83 -11.67 -14.61 -2.46
CA ALA A 83 -10.99 -15.14 -3.64
C ALA A 83 -10.22 -16.42 -3.28
N SER A 84 -10.41 -17.49 -4.05
CA SER A 84 -9.67 -18.72 -3.83
C SER A 84 -8.20 -18.57 -4.21
N ALA A 85 -7.35 -19.48 -3.74
CA ALA A 85 -5.95 -19.52 -4.18
C ALA A 85 -5.85 -19.67 -5.71
N SER A 86 -6.77 -20.42 -6.34
CA SER A 86 -6.81 -20.56 -7.80
C SER A 86 -7.20 -19.26 -8.50
N ASP A 87 -8.17 -18.52 -7.96
CA ASP A 87 -8.58 -17.22 -8.48
C ASP A 87 -7.40 -16.25 -8.48
N LEU A 88 -6.75 -16.07 -7.34
CA LEU A 88 -5.60 -15.18 -7.20
C LEU A 88 -4.41 -15.66 -8.05
N HIS A 89 -4.13 -16.97 -8.07
CA HIS A 89 -3.08 -17.55 -8.90
C HIS A 89 -3.22 -17.20 -10.39
N SER A 90 -4.46 -17.22 -10.90
CA SER A 90 -4.72 -16.85 -12.30
C SER A 90 -4.31 -15.41 -12.61
N GLN A 91 -4.50 -14.48 -11.66
CA GLN A 91 -4.12 -13.08 -11.80
C GLN A 91 -2.60 -12.89 -11.77
N PHE A 92 -1.90 -13.62 -10.90
CA PHE A 92 -0.43 -13.61 -10.84
C PHE A 92 0.19 -14.22 -12.11
N LYS A 93 -0.41 -15.28 -12.64
CA LYS A 93 0.00 -15.87 -13.93
C LYS A 93 -0.19 -14.88 -15.08
N ALA A 94 -1.35 -14.22 -15.15
CA ALA A 94 -1.62 -13.21 -16.17
C ALA A 94 -0.63 -12.05 -16.11
N ALA A 95 -0.22 -11.64 -14.91
CA ALA A 95 0.78 -10.59 -14.68
C ALA A 95 2.24 -11.06 -14.86
N GLY A 96 2.50 -12.36 -15.01
CA GLY A 96 3.86 -12.91 -15.09
C GLY A 96 4.67 -12.80 -13.79
N LEU A 97 4.01 -12.71 -12.62
CA LEU A 97 4.68 -12.56 -11.32
C LEU A 97 5.07 -13.88 -10.64
N VAL A 98 4.54 -15.02 -11.11
CA VAL A 98 4.72 -16.32 -10.44
C VAL A 98 6.21 -16.66 -10.25
N ASP A 99 7.04 -16.40 -11.26
CA ASP A 99 8.48 -16.70 -11.21
C ASP A 99 9.25 -15.82 -10.20
N TYR A 100 8.66 -14.71 -9.75
CA TYR A 100 9.23 -13.85 -8.72
C TYR A 100 8.73 -14.20 -7.32
N ALA A 101 7.74 -15.07 -7.18
CA ALA A 101 7.10 -15.31 -5.91
C ALA A 101 7.94 -16.22 -5.00
N TYR A 102 8.28 -15.73 -3.80
CA TYR A 102 8.84 -16.54 -2.73
C TYR A 102 7.81 -17.56 -2.22
N THR A 103 8.22 -18.82 -2.11
CA THR A 103 7.40 -19.89 -1.52
C THR A 103 8.01 -20.33 -0.19
N PRO A 104 7.26 -20.29 0.94
CA PRO A 104 7.74 -20.75 2.23
C PRO A 104 7.87 -22.29 2.27
N SER A 105 8.67 -22.80 3.20
CA SER A 105 8.84 -24.24 3.40
C SER A 105 7.61 -24.93 4.03
N SER A 106 6.74 -24.16 4.67
CA SER A 106 5.50 -24.61 5.32
C SER A 106 4.39 -23.62 4.98
N GLN A 107 3.18 -24.12 4.73
CA GLN A 107 1.96 -23.30 4.54
C GLN A 107 1.16 -23.09 5.83
N THR A 108 1.54 -23.73 6.93
CA THR A 108 0.77 -23.77 8.18
C THR A 108 1.50 -23.20 9.38
N SER A 109 2.74 -22.73 9.18
CA SER A 109 3.55 -22.13 10.24
C SER A 109 4.59 -21.17 9.68
N ALA A 110 4.85 -20.09 10.42
CA ALA A 110 5.96 -19.19 10.13
C ALA A 110 7.31 -19.91 10.28
N PRO A 111 8.29 -19.64 9.39
CA PRO A 111 9.61 -20.24 9.50
C PRO A 111 10.36 -19.66 10.71
N SER A 112 11.24 -20.47 11.32
CA SER A 112 12.13 -20.00 12.40
C SER A 112 13.15 -18.97 11.93
N SER A 113 13.50 -18.99 10.63
CA SER A 113 14.30 -17.97 9.97
C SER A 113 13.74 -17.64 8.59
N TRP A 114 13.63 -16.35 8.31
CA TRP A 114 13.28 -15.85 6.98
C TRP A 114 14.54 -15.78 6.11
N PRO A 115 14.42 -15.97 4.78
CA PRO A 115 15.52 -15.69 3.87
C PRO A 115 15.91 -14.21 3.96
N THR A 116 17.20 -13.94 3.80
CA THR A 116 17.70 -12.58 3.65
C THR A 116 17.24 -11.98 2.32
N LEU A 117 17.22 -10.64 2.23
CA LEU A 117 16.93 -9.95 0.97
C LEU A 117 17.90 -10.38 -0.14
N GLN A 118 19.18 -10.57 0.18
CA GLN A 118 20.18 -11.01 -0.81
C GLN A 118 19.91 -12.43 -1.32
N GLU A 119 19.43 -13.35 -0.47
CA GLU A 119 19.04 -14.69 -0.92
C GLU A 119 17.82 -14.66 -1.84
N LEU A 120 16.82 -13.83 -1.53
CA LEU A 120 15.66 -13.62 -2.40
C LEU A 120 16.08 -13.04 -3.76
N ILE A 121 16.98 -12.05 -3.77
CA ILE A 121 17.55 -11.46 -4.98
C ILE A 121 18.31 -12.51 -5.80
N ASN A 122 19.22 -13.25 -5.17
CA ASN A 122 20.05 -14.26 -5.84
C ASN A 122 19.20 -15.39 -6.45
N LYS A 123 18.09 -15.77 -5.80
CA LYS A 123 17.16 -16.80 -6.29
C LYS A 123 16.15 -16.26 -7.29
N GLY A 124 16.07 -14.95 -7.50
CA GLY A 124 15.07 -14.30 -8.35
C GLY A 124 13.66 -14.26 -7.76
N THR A 125 13.43 -14.81 -6.56
CA THR A 125 12.13 -14.84 -5.87
C THR A 125 11.90 -13.56 -5.07
N ARG A 126 11.85 -12.42 -5.77
CA ARG A 126 11.85 -11.07 -5.18
C ARG A 126 10.47 -10.50 -4.84
N LEU A 127 9.43 -11.32 -4.86
CA LEU A 127 8.06 -10.98 -4.45
C LEU A 127 7.64 -11.84 -3.27
N VAL A 128 7.31 -11.24 -2.13
CA VAL A 128 6.76 -11.93 -0.96
C VAL A 128 5.28 -11.55 -0.87
N THR A 129 4.36 -12.51 -0.92
CA THR A 129 2.92 -12.21 -0.98
C THR A 129 2.17 -12.76 0.23
N PHE A 130 1.44 -11.89 0.92
CA PHE A 130 0.50 -12.23 1.98
C PHE A 130 -0.94 -11.94 1.53
N VAL A 131 -1.89 -12.72 2.02
CA VAL A 131 -3.32 -12.61 1.72
C VAL A 131 -4.10 -12.66 3.04
N SER A 132 -4.91 -11.65 3.36
CA SER A 132 -5.53 -11.47 4.68
C SER A 132 -6.51 -12.57 5.11
N SER A 133 -6.98 -13.36 4.15
CA SER A 133 -7.81 -14.55 4.37
C SER A 133 -7.53 -15.54 3.25
N LEU A 134 -6.84 -16.63 3.56
CA LEU A 134 -6.64 -17.74 2.63
C LEU A 134 -6.58 -19.08 3.37
N ASP A 135 -7.41 -20.04 2.97
CA ASP A 135 -7.33 -21.39 3.53
C ASP A 135 -6.11 -22.13 2.98
N ALA A 136 -5.01 -22.09 3.73
CA ALA A 136 -3.76 -22.77 3.40
C ALA A 136 -3.93 -24.28 3.14
N SER A 137 -4.91 -24.94 3.78
CA SER A 137 -5.17 -26.38 3.57
C SER A 137 -5.76 -26.68 2.19
N LYS A 138 -6.38 -25.68 1.55
CA LYS A 138 -6.94 -25.76 0.20
C LYS A 138 -6.03 -25.17 -0.86
N ASN A 139 -4.93 -24.52 -0.46
CA ASN A 139 -3.97 -23.91 -1.38
C ASN A 139 -2.97 -24.95 -1.91
N THR A 140 -3.35 -25.64 -2.99
CA THR A 140 -2.49 -26.62 -3.68
C THR A 140 -1.85 -26.09 -4.95
N VAL A 141 -2.34 -24.97 -5.49
CA VAL A 141 -1.93 -24.42 -6.79
C VAL A 141 -0.99 -23.21 -6.70
N ALA A 142 -0.97 -22.52 -5.56
CA ALA A 142 -0.20 -21.30 -5.38
C ALA A 142 0.39 -21.17 -3.97
N PRO A 143 1.27 -22.10 -3.54
CA PRO A 143 1.83 -22.12 -2.18
C PRO A 143 2.64 -20.87 -1.79
N TYR A 144 2.96 -20.00 -2.75
CA TYR A 144 3.57 -18.68 -2.53
C TYR A 144 2.57 -17.61 -2.04
N LEU A 145 1.27 -17.85 -2.17
CA LEU A 145 0.23 -17.01 -1.58
C LEU A 145 0.07 -17.41 -0.12
N MET A 146 0.69 -16.64 0.76
CA MET A 146 0.74 -16.93 2.18
C MET A 146 -0.47 -16.34 2.90
N ASP A 147 -1.20 -17.15 3.66
CA ASP A 147 -2.23 -16.64 4.57
C ASP A 147 -1.58 -15.70 5.60
N GLU A 148 -1.99 -14.43 5.61
CA GLU A 148 -1.39 -13.37 6.43
C GLU A 148 -1.28 -13.83 7.88
N PHE A 149 -2.39 -14.30 8.46
CA PHE A 149 -2.45 -14.75 9.84
C PHE A 149 -1.93 -16.16 10.06
N THR A 150 -1.09 -16.68 9.17
CA THR A 150 -0.15 -17.78 9.43
C THR A 150 1.28 -17.28 9.65
N TYR A 151 1.65 -16.14 9.07
CA TYR A 151 3.03 -15.61 9.08
C TYR A 151 3.19 -14.26 9.75
N ILE A 152 2.10 -13.53 9.92
CA ILE A 152 2.06 -12.16 10.44
C ILE A 152 1.13 -12.14 11.65
N TRP A 153 1.40 -11.20 12.55
CA TRP A 153 0.40 -10.64 13.46
C TRP A 153 0.50 -9.13 13.39
N GLU A 154 -0.59 -8.45 13.72
CA GLU A 154 -0.66 -7.00 13.65
C GLU A 154 -1.40 -6.40 14.84
N ASN A 155 -1.10 -5.13 15.10
CA ASN A 155 -1.81 -4.29 16.06
C ASN A 155 -3.12 -3.73 15.44
N PRO A 156 -3.96 -3.02 16.23
CA PRO A 156 -5.23 -2.48 15.75
C PRO A 156 -5.09 -1.58 14.52
N TYR A 157 -6.05 -1.72 13.59
CA TYR A 157 -6.10 -0.95 12.35
C TYR A 157 -7.16 0.16 12.36
N ASP A 158 -8.08 0.17 13.32
CA ASP A 158 -9.25 1.06 13.41
C ASP A 158 -9.05 2.17 14.47
N VAL A 159 -7.87 2.77 14.52
CA VAL A 159 -7.53 3.80 15.52
C VAL A 159 -8.20 5.12 15.15
N THR A 160 -9.07 5.62 16.03
CA THR A 160 -9.78 6.92 15.84
C THR A 160 -9.30 8.05 16.75
N THR A 161 -8.44 7.73 17.73
CA THR A 161 -7.87 8.72 18.66
C THR A 161 -6.34 8.67 18.60
N PRO A 162 -5.64 9.79 18.36
CA PRO A 162 -4.18 9.80 18.20
C PRO A 162 -3.39 9.16 19.35
N SER A 163 -3.89 9.21 20.59
CA SER A 163 -3.23 8.60 21.75
C SER A 163 -3.38 7.08 21.84
N ASN A 164 -4.20 6.46 20.99
CA ASN A 164 -4.61 5.05 21.14
C ASN A 164 -3.80 4.07 20.28
N PHE A 165 -2.79 4.54 19.55
CA PHE A 165 -1.86 3.62 18.87
C PHE A 165 -1.23 2.65 19.87
N SER A 166 -1.41 1.36 19.62
CA SER A 166 -0.99 0.27 20.48
C SER A 166 0.04 -0.61 19.78
N CYS A 167 0.90 -1.24 20.57
CA CYS A 167 1.82 -2.27 20.10
C CYS A 167 1.30 -3.69 20.38
N ASN A 168 0.20 -3.83 21.13
CA ASN A 168 -0.36 -5.14 21.43
C ASN A 168 -0.98 -5.73 20.16
N PRO A 169 -0.83 -7.04 19.93
CA PRO A 169 -1.50 -7.73 18.83
C PRO A 169 -3.02 -7.63 18.95
N GLU A 170 -3.69 -7.49 17.82
CA GLU A 170 -5.14 -7.63 17.68
C GLU A 170 -5.51 -8.78 16.74
N ARG A 171 -4.76 -8.95 15.64
CA ARG A 171 -4.97 -10.05 14.69
C ARG A 171 -3.72 -10.92 14.56
N PRO A 172 -3.88 -12.25 14.45
CA PRO A 172 -5.13 -13.01 14.60
C PRO A 172 -5.71 -12.89 16.02
N SER A 173 -7.03 -13.11 16.14
CA SER A 173 -7.76 -13.02 17.41
C SER A 173 -7.22 -13.96 18.50
N SER A 174 -6.60 -15.07 18.09
CA SER A 174 -5.91 -16.01 18.99
C SER A 174 -4.69 -15.41 19.70
N LEU A 175 -4.14 -14.30 19.20
CA LEU A 175 -3.04 -13.58 19.80
C LEU A 175 -3.48 -12.25 20.44
N LYS A 176 -4.77 -11.90 20.39
CA LYS A 176 -5.27 -10.58 20.83
C LYS A 176 -4.85 -10.28 22.27
N ASN A 177 -4.16 -9.15 22.44
CA ASN A 177 -3.58 -8.69 23.71
C ASN A 177 -2.52 -9.60 24.36
N ASP A 178 -2.07 -10.66 23.69
CA ASP A 178 -0.99 -11.54 24.17
C ASP A 178 0.29 -11.31 23.36
N LEU A 179 0.99 -10.23 23.71
CA LEU A 179 2.25 -9.88 23.05
C LEU A 179 3.33 -10.96 23.25
N SER A 180 3.32 -11.67 24.38
CA SER A 180 4.30 -12.73 24.66
C SER A 180 4.11 -13.93 23.72
N ALA A 181 2.87 -14.38 23.54
CA ALA A 181 2.53 -15.41 22.56
C ALA A 181 2.85 -14.96 21.13
N ALA A 182 2.54 -13.71 20.79
CA ALA A 182 2.84 -13.16 19.46
C ALA A 182 4.35 -13.15 19.16
N LEU A 183 5.19 -12.74 20.12
CA LEU A 183 6.65 -12.72 19.96
C LEU A 183 7.26 -14.14 19.89
N SER A 184 6.66 -15.12 20.56
CA SER A 184 7.12 -16.52 20.54
C SER A 184 6.61 -17.34 19.35
N SER A 185 5.75 -16.78 18.51
CA SER A 185 5.10 -17.47 17.39
C SER A 185 5.90 -17.54 16.08
N ASN A 186 7.11 -16.97 16.03
CA ASN A 186 7.95 -16.78 14.83
C ASN A 186 7.34 -15.90 13.72
N ARG A 187 6.15 -15.36 13.92
CA ARG A 187 5.46 -14.46 13.00
C ARG A 187 6.15 -13.09 12.92
N LEU A 188 5.99 -12.44 11.79
CA LEU A 188 6.48 -11.09 11.53
C LEU A 188 5.54 -10.05 12.17
N PRO A 189 6.03 -9.12 13.00
CA PRO A 189 5.24 -7.99 13.50
C PRO A 189 4.88 -7.03 12.37
N PHE A 190 3.60 -6.75 12.20
CA PHE A 190 3.05 -5.76 11.28
C PHE A 190 2.40 -4.63 12.07
N MET A 191 2.80 -3.39 11.80
CA MET A 191 2.29 -2.21 12.50
C MET A 191 1.37 -1.41 11.58
N ASN A 192 0.08 -1.48 11.82
CA ASN A 192 -0.90 -0.51 11.34
C ASN A 192 -0.68 0.82 12.06
N HIS A 193 -0.50 1.89 11.30
CA HIS A 193 -0.32 3.25 11.81
C HIS A 193 -0.98 4.27 10.88
N PHE A 194 -2.30 4.26 10.86
CA PHE A 194 -3.15 5.23 10.19
C PHE A 194 -4.30 5.60 11.12
N LEU A 195 -4.75 6.85 11.05
CA LEU A 195 -5.74 7.41 11.95
C LEU A 195 -7.04 7.62 11.18
N TYR A 196 -8.13 7.04 11.65
CA TYR A 196 -9.47 7.30 11.15
C TYR A 196 -10.12 8.48 11.88
N GLN A 197 -11.10 9.08 11.24
CA GLN A 197 -12.09 9.95 11.89
C GLN A 197 -13.49 9.49 11.52
N THR A 198 -14.43 9.67 12.45
CA THR A 198 -15.82 9.27 12.28
C THR A 198 -16.69 10.49 12.02
N VAL A 199 -17.43 10.51 10.90
CA VAL A 199 -18.48 11.51 10.64
C VAL A 199 -19.76 10.78 10.25
N LEU A 200 -20.88 11.09 10.92
CA LEU A 200 -22.18 10.46 10.68
C LEU A 200 -22.11 8.91 10.66
N SER A 201 -21.33 8.32 11.57
CA SER A 201 -21.09 6.87 11.70
C SER A 201 -20.30 6.21 10.55
N LEU A 202 -19.70 7.00 9.66
CA LEU A 202 -18.75 6.52 8.65
C LEU A 202 -17.33 6.86 9.07
N GLU A 203 -16.45 5.87 9.01
CA GLU A 203 -15.01 6.03 9.24
C GLU A 203 -14.28 6.25 7.92
N TYR A 204 -13.34 7.20 7.92
CA TYR A 204 -12.47 7.48 6.79
C TYR A 204 -11.15 8.08 7.27
N PRO A 205 -10.08 8.02 6.47
CA PRO A 205 -8.77 8.51 6.88
C PRO A 205 -8.81 9.97 7.34
N ASN A 206 -8.20 10.25 8.48
CA ASN A 206 -8.06 11.61 9.00
C ASN A 206 -6.92 12.33 8.27
N SER A 207 -7.18 12.74 7.03
CA SER A 207 -6.24 13.47 6.19
C SER A 207 -5.82 14.83 6.79
N SER A 208 -6.66 15.43 7.65
CA SER A 208 -6.33 16.70 8.33
C SER A 208 -5.21 16.54 9.37
N TYR A 209 -5.08 15.36 9.98
CA TYR A 209 -4.08 15.07 11.01
C TYR A 209 -2.89 14.26 10.49
N VAL A 210 -2.92 13.79 9.24
CA VAL A 210 -1.92 12.86 8.68
C VAL A 210 -0.48 13.38 8.75
N SER A 211 -0.29 14.71 8.61
CA SER A 211 1.04 15.31 8.74
C SER A 211 1.67 15.10 10.12
N THR A 212 0.84 14.94 11.17
CA THR A 212 1.26 14.56 12.51
C THR A 212 1.26 13.04 12.68
N THR A 213 0.22 12.33 12.24
CA THR A 213 0.14 10.86 12.35
C THR A 213 1.39 10.19 11.78
N ASN A 214 1.83 10.60 10.58
CA ASN A 214 2.97 9.98 9.92
C ASN A 214 4.33 10.54 10.37
N ALA A 215 4.33 11.68 11.10
CA ALA A 215 5.56 12.40 11.41
C ALA A 215 6.60 11.54 12.16
N PRO A 216 7.90 11.75 11.88
CA PRO A 216 8.98 11.06 12.59
C PRO A 216 9.18 11.57 14.02
N SER A 217 8.55 12.67 14.40
CA SER A 217 8.50 13.18 15.77
C SER A 217 7.47 14.30 15.86
N GLY A 218 7.02 14.58 17.09
CA GLY A 218 6.21 15.74 17.42
C GLY A 218 4.71 15.52 17.19
N GLY A 219 3.90 16.00 18.14
CA GLY A 219 2.45 15.80 18.16
C GLY A 219 2.05 14.42 18.69
N THR A 220 0.83 14.32 19.23
CA THR A 220 0.32 13.07 19.80
C THR A 220 0.06 12.04 18.70
N GLY A 221 0.50 10.80 18.90
CA GLY A 221 0.25 9.72 17.95
C GLY A 221 1.13 9.74 16.69
N ASN A 222 2.23 10.49 16.70
CA ASN A 222 3.17 10.47 15.59
C ASN A 222 3.85 9.11 15.43
N LEU A 223 4.19 8.77 14.18
CA LEU A 223 4.75 7.48 13.79
C LEU A 223 6.10 7.21 14.44
N GLY A 224 6.94 8.24 14.60
CA GLY A 224 8.26 8.10 15.23
C GLY A 224 8.19 7.55 16.65
N ASP A 225 7.34 8.14 17.48
CA ASP A 225 7.14 7.72 18.87
C ASP A 225 6.46 6.36 18.95
N ALA A 226 5.42 6.14 18.15
CA ALA A 226 4.70 4.87 18.11
C ALA A 226 5.62 3.71 17.68
N ALA A 227 6.40 3.90 16.61
CA ALA A 227 7.30 2.87 16.12
C ALA A 227 8.48 2.63 17.05
N SER A 228 8.99 3.67 17.73
CA SER A 228 10.02 3.52 18.76
C SER A 228 9.51 2.74 19.98
N LYS A 229 8.27 3.01 20.41
CA LYS A 229 7.59 2.26 21.48
C LYS A 229 7.42 0.79 21.09
N CYS A 230 6.96 0.51 19.87
CA CYS A 230 6.78 -0.86 19.41
C CYS A 230 8.12 -1.57 19.21
N LYS A 231 9.17 -0.88 18.74
CA LYS A 231 10.53 -1.43 18.67
C LYS A 231 11.03 -1.90 20.04
N GLN A 232 10.78 -1.11 21.09
CA GLN A 232 11.13 -1.48 22.47
C GLN A 232 10.30 -2.68 22.95
N ALA A 233 8.98 -2.63 22.75
CA ALA A 233 8.08 -3.71 23.16
C ALA A 233 8.40 -5.05 22.48
N TYR A 234 8.79 -5.02 21.20
CA TYR A 234 9.07 -6.23 20.43
C TYR A 234 10.53 -6.70 20.56
N SER A 235 11.40 -5.87 21.16
CA SER A 235 12.85 -6.07 21.16
C SER A 235 13.48 -6.15 19.74
N ARG A 236 12.74 -5.68 18.73
CA ARG A 236 13.12 -5.57 17.31
C ARG A 236 12.19 -4.56 16.64
N GLN A 237 12.57 -4.01 15.49
CA GLN A 237 11.64 -3.19 14.71
C GLN A 237 10.37 -3.99 14.31
N PRO A 238 9.25 -3.31 14.01
CA PRO A 238 8.21 -3.89 13.17
C PRO A 238 8.80 -4.30 11.81
N THR A 239 8.41 -5.45 11.29
CA THR A 239 8.84 -5.89 9.96
C THR A 239 8.18 -5.03 8.88
N PHE A 240 6.91 -4.69 9.10
CA PHE A 240 6.13 -3.84 8.23
C PHE A 240 5.48 -2.72 9.04
N ILE A 241 5.39 -1.54 8.42
CA ILE A 241 4.62 -0.41 8.93
C ILE A 241 3.71 0.03 7.78
N LEU A 242 2.40 -0.04 7.98
CA LEU A 242 1.42 0.43 7.03
C LEU A 242 0.88 1.79 7.47
N VAL A 243 0.91 2.75 6.55
CA VAL A 243 0.43 4.12 6.77
C VAL A 243 -0.45 4.54 5.60
N ASP A 244 -1.39 5.43 5.87
CA ASP A 244 -2.09 6.17 4.82
C ASP A 244 -1.22 7.35 4.36
N PHE A 245 -1.26 7.68 3.06
CA PHE A 245 -0.59 8.86 2.50
C PHE A 245 0.91 8.96 2.87
N PHE A 246 1.70 7.95 2.47
CA PHE A 246 3.12 7.82 2.84
C PHE A 246 4.00 9.06 2.55
N ASP A 247 3.57 9.95 1.65
CA ASP A 247 4.25 11.20 1.29
C ASP A 247 4.06 12.32 2.33
N LYS A 248 3.07 12.21 3.22
CA LYS A 248 2.79 13.18 4.28
C LYS A 248 3.49 12.78 5.58
N GLY A 249 3.96 13.79 6.32
CA GLY A 249 4.65 13.62 7.62
C GLY A 249 5.75 12.57 7.51
N PRO A 250 6.93 12.88 6.96
CA PRO A 250 7.75 11.94 6.17
C PRO A 250 7.93 10.55 6.80
N ALA A 251 7.02 9.61 6.48
CA ALA A 251 6.96 8.30 7.13
C ALA A 251 8.23 7.46 6.89
N ILE A 252 8.80 7.60 5.68
CA ILE A 252 10.07 6.96 5.29
C ILE A 252 11.21 7.34 6.23
N LYS A 253 11.23 8.57 6.77
CA LYS A 253 12.27 8.99 7.72
C LYS A 253 12.20 8.19 9.02
N THR A 254 11.01 7.83 9.49
CA THR A 254 10.87 6.93 10.66
C THR A 254 11.45 5.56 10.35
N VAL A 255 11.13 5.00 9.18
CA VAL A 255 11.66 3.69 8.75
C VAL A 255 13.19 3.72 8.65
N ASP A 256 13.76 4.79 8.11
CA ASP A 256 15.21 4.99 8.04
C ASP A 256 15.84 5.02 9.43
N ASN A 257 15.27 5.79 10.37
CA ASN A 257 15.74 5.86 11.75
C ASN A 257 15.70 4.49 12.44
N LEU A 258 14.66 3.69 12.23
CA LEU A 258 14.53 2.36 12.84
C LEU A 258 15.60 1.39 12.34
N ASN A 259 15.98 1.52 11.06
CA ASN A 259 16.95 0.69 10.35
C ASN A 259 18.37 1.27 10.34
N GLY A 260 18.60 2.45 10.93
CA GLY A 260 19.92 3.10 10.95
C GLY A 260 20.39 3.61 9.58
N VAL A 261 19.47 3.86 8.65
CA VAL A 261 19.79 4.37 7.32
C VAL A 261 19.94 5.89 7.39
N THR A 262 21.14 6.41 7.18
CA THR A 262 21.41 7.86 7.23
C THR A 262 21.61 8.48 5.85
N ASN A 263 21.97 7.68 4.85
CA ASN A 263 22.28 8.13 3.48
C ASN A 263 21.57 7.22 2.46
N ALA A 264 20.24 7.29 2.43
CA ALA A 264 19.47 6.55 1.43
C ALA A 264 19.82 7.01 0.01
N VAL A 265 20.04 6.07 -0.90
CA VAL A 265 20.31 6.31 -2.33
C VAL A 265 19.23 5.69 -3.19
N GLY A 266 19.07 6.17 -4.42
CA GLY A 266 18.16 5.59 -5.41
C GLY A 266 16.67 5.87 -5.17
N ARG A 267 16.30 6.62 -4.13
CA ARG A 267 14.89 6.99 -3.87
C ARG A 267 14.51 8.26 -4.63
N THR A 268 13.34 8.25 -5.25
CA THR A 268 12.70 9.44 -5.80
C THR A 268 12.12 10.29 -4.67
N ASN A 269 12.43 11.58 -4.65
CA ASN A 269 11.89 12.49 -3.65
C ASN A 269 10.46 12.91 -4.02
N THR A 270 9.47 12.36 -3.32
CA THR A 270 8.04 12.68 -3.53
C THR A 270 7.66 14.05 -3.00
N THR A 271 8.42 14.62 -2.06
CA THR A 271 8.26 16.01 -1.61
C THR A 271 8.58 17.02 -2.72
N ALA A 272 9.47 16.68 -3.66
CA ALA A 272 9.76 17.50 -4.83
C ALA A 272 8.66 17.42 -5.90
N ALA A 273 7.88 16.33 -5.93
CA ALA A 273 6.68 16.23 -6.77
C ALA A 273 5.52 17.10 -6.23
N SER A 274 5.56 17.49 -4.95
CA SER A 274 4.62 18.44 -4.33
C SER A 274 5.14 19.90 -4.24
N GLN A 275 6.30 20.23 -4.83
CA GLN A 275 6.91 21.57 -4.74
C GLN A 275 7.16 22.23 -6.10
N THR A 276 6.14 22.27 -6.96
CA THR A 276 6.00 23.35 -7.95
C THR A 276 4.63 24.02 -7.82
N SER A 277 4.23 24.30 -6.59
CA SER A 277 3.23 25.33 -6.28
C SER A 277 3.97 26.62 -5.92
N SER A 278 4.42 27.34 -6.94
CA SER A 278 4.83 28.74 -6.83
C SER A 278 4.25 29.46 -8.04
N ALA A 279 3.39 30.43 -7.77
CA ALA A 279 2.65 31.19 -8.76
C ALA A 279 3.58 31.83 -9.79
N SER A 280 3.47 31.40 -11.04
CA SER A 280 3.69 32.25 -12.21
C SER A 280 3.18 31.57 -13.48
N THR A 281 2.52 32.38 -14.28
CA THR A 281 1.66 32.12 -15.43
C THR A 281 2.33 31.34 -16.57
N TYR A 282 1.56 30.44 -17.21
CA TYR A 282 1.80 29.78 -18.51
C TYR A 282 3.11 28.98 -18.68
N SER A 283 3.07 27.65 -18.47
CA SER A 283 3.72 26.61 -19.33
C SER A 283 4.00 25.24 -18.68
N ASN A 284 3.40 24.86 -17.55
CA ASN A 284 3.71 23.56 -16.91
C ASN A 284 2.65 22.50 -17.18
N VAL A 285 2.77 21.85 -18.34
CA VAL A 285 2.05 20.60 -18.64
C VAL A 285 2.62 19.50 -17.74
N PHE A 286 1.77 18.90 -16.90
CA PHE A 286 2.10 17.78 -16.02
C PHE A 286 2.89 16.69 -16.77
N LYS A 287 3.99 16.17 -16.21
CA LYS A 287 4.78 15.08 -16.85
C LYS A 287 3.93 13.85 -17.19
N GLY A 288 2.95 13.52 -16.35
CA GLY A 288 1.97 12.44 -16.64
C GLY A 288 1.09 12.77 -17.84
N LEU A 289 0.66 14.02 -17.98
CA LEU A 289 -0.09 14.49 -19.15
C LEU A 289 0.79 14.51 -20.41
N VAL A 290 2.06 14.91 -20.31
CA VAL A 290 3.04 14.84 -21.42
C VAL A 290 3.26 13.40 -21.87
N GLN A 291 3.39 12.45 -20.93
CA GLN A 291 3.55 11.03 -21.24
C GLN A 291 2.29 10.42 -21.86
N LEU A 292 1.10 10.76 -21.37
CA LEU A 292 -0.16 10.30 -21.97
C LEU A 292 -0.35 10.84 -23.38
N VAL A 293 -0.03 12.13 -23.60
CA VAL A 293 -0.08 12.76 -24.93
C VAL A 293 0.93 12.10 -25.88
N GLN A 294 2.14 11.79 -25.44
CA GLN A 294 3.10 11.04 -26.25
C GLN A 294 2.63 9.62 -26.58
N GLN A 295 2.02 8.91 -25.63
CA GLN A 295 1.45 7.58 -25.86
C GLN A 295 0.31 7.63 -26.89
N ALA A 296 -0.57 8.62 -26.79
CA ALA A 296 -1.64 8.85 -27.76
C ALA A 296 -1.09 9.21 -29.16
N GLN A 297 -0.05 10.06 -29.25
CA GLN A 297 0.62 10.40 -30.50
C GLN A 297 1.35 9.21 -31.15
N LEU A 298 1.80 8.25 -30.34
CA LEU A 298 2.41 6.99 -30.79
C LEU A 298 1.36 5.90 -31.12
N GLY A 299 0.07 6.22 -31.12
CA GLY A 299 -1.02 5.34 -31.56
C GLY A 299 -1.63 4.47 -30.45
N SER A 300 -1.32 4.75 -29.19
CA SER A 300 -2.01 4.13 -28.05
C SER A 300 -3.38 4.79 -27.83
N SER A 301 -4.33 4.08 -27.24
CA SER A 301 -5.65 4.62 -26.86
C SER A 301 -5.79 4.65 -25.34
N PRO A 302 -5.22 5.65 -24.64
CA PRO A 302 -5.37 5.75 -23.19
C PRO A 302 -6.84 5.89 -22.81
N SER A 303 -7.25 5.17 -21.78
CA SER A 303 -8.59 5.22 -21.21
C SER A 303 -8.91 6.59 -20.64
N MET A 304 -10.21 6.93 -20.56
CA MET A 304 -10.68 8.15 -19.88
C MET A 304 -10.21 8.24 -18.43
N GLY A 305 -10.02 7.09 -17.77
CA GLY A 305 -9.42 7.04 -16.43
C GLY A 305 -8.01 7.62 -16.44
N GLU A 306 -7.14 7.18 -17.34
CA GLU A 306 -5.74 7.65 -17.44
C GLU A 306 -5.63 9.15 -17.72
N TRP A 307 -6.57 9.72 -18.49
CA TRP A 307 -6.66 11.17 -18.71
C TRP A 307 -7.06 11.94 -17.45
N VAL A 308 -8.02 11.41 -16.69
CA VAL A 308 -8.48 12.02 -15.43
C VAL A 308 -7.38 11.94 -14.35
N TRP A 309 -6.60 10.85 -14.34
CA TRP A 309 -5.50 10.63 -13.40
C TRP A 309 -4.30 11.58 -13.61
N ALA A 310 -4.03 12.01 -14.85
CA ALA A 310 -2.82 12.76 -15.18
C ALA A 310 -2.96 14.29 -15.10
N GLY A 311 -4.17 14.84 -14.99
CA GLY A 311 -4.44 16.27 -15.23
C GLY A 311 -5.30 17.01 -14.19
N GLY A 312 -5.46 16.50 -12.96
CA GLY A 312 -6.44 17.05 -12.02
C GLY A 312 -6.18 18.47 -11.48
N ASP A 313 -6.86 19.47 -12.05
CA ASP A 313 -7.58 20.56 -11.35
C ASP A 313 -8.86 20.88 -12.16
N TRP A 314 -10.02 20.78 -11.51
CA TRP A 314 -11.35 20.96 -12.11
C TRP A 314 -12.13 22.12 -11.49
N GLY A 315 -11.46 23.12 -10.93
CA GLY A 315 -12.07 24.27 -10.25
C GLY A 315 -12.98 25.20 -11.07
N SER A 316 -13.30 24.93 -12.35
CA SER A 316 -14.06 25.90 -13.16
C SER A 316 -14.98 25.37 -14.28
N LEU A 317 -15.18 24.05 -14.46
CA LEU A 317 -15.71 23.53 -15.74
C LEU A 317 -17.09 22.85 -15.67
N LEU A 318 -18.06 23.48 -14.99
CA LEU A 318 -19.45 23.53 -15.48
C LEU A 318 -20.09 24.87 -15.10
N GLY A 319 -19.73 25.94 -15.81
CA GLY A 319 -20.52 27.17 -15.84
C GLY A 319 -19.79 28.43 -16.28
N GLY A 320 -19.53 28.58 -17.58
CA GLY A 320 -19.22 29.90 -18.16
C GLY A 320 -18.44 29.84 -19.48
N GLY A 321 -19.06 30.32 -20.56
CA GLY A 321 -18.41 30.54 -21.87
C GLY A 321 -17.22 31.51 -21.78
N ILE A 322 -16.46 31.72 -22.85
CA ILE A 322 -16.88 32.44 -24.06
C ILE A 322 -16.01 32.00 -25.26
N THR A 323 -16.62 32.13 -26.42
CA THR A 323 -16.15 31.97 -27.80
C THR A 323 -14.97 32.84 -28.22
N LEU A 324 -14.23 32.30 -29.21
CA LEU A 324 -13.12 32.80 -30.04
C LEU A 324 -11.72 32.56 -29.47
#